data_AF-A0A962NB99-F1
#
_entry.id   AF-A0A962NB99-F1
#
_cell.length_a   1.000
_cell.length_b   1.000
_cell.length_c   1.000
_cell.angle_alpha   90.00
_cell.angle_beta   90.00
_cell.angle_gamma   90.00
#
_symmetry.space_group_name_H-M   'P 1'
#
loop_
_entity.id
_entity.type
_entity.pdbx_description
1 polymer ?
#
loop_
_entity_poly.entity_id
_entity_poly.type
_entity_poly.pdbx_seq_one_letter_code
_entity_poly.pdbx_strand_id
1 'polypeptide(L)'
;LASVIADACTFEELDDYRQRLEDLVAERTADLEQASREREELLAELRRHTGLLEQQSREDPLTGLANRRYFDEQLAAAIDIAAAGGRSLALALIDLDHFKQVNDSAGHAVGDTVLLRFAALLMQHAPIEALVARIGGEEFAVLLPGLSCDSAVAAVELLRIRTPLIPIDDLPLRTPLRFSAGVCEWTVGDDADSLLRRADRGLYAAKAAGRDQVCAEPA
;
A
#
# COMPACT_ATOMS: atom_id res chain seq x y z
N LEU A 1 -40.73 -64.57 29.29
CA LEU A 1 -40.89 -63.51 30.32
C LEU A 1 -39.55 -62.87 30.67
N ALA A 2 -38.47 -63.62 30.93
CA ALA A 2 -37.16 -63.06 31.22
C ALA A 2 -36.52 -62.23 30.07
N SER A 3 -36.66 -62.61 28.79
CA SER A 3 -36.05 -61.83 27.69
C SER A 3 -36.80 -60.54 27.35
N VAL A 4 -38.13 -60.51 27.52
CA VAL A 4 -38.94 -59.30 27.28
C VAL A 4 -38.67 -58.22 28.32
N ILE A 5 -38.37 -58.62 29.56
CA ILE A 5 -37.99 -57.69 30.64
C ILE A 5 -36.55 -57.18 30.43
N ALA A 6 -35.63 -58.04 29.95
CA ALA A 6 -34.27 -57.63 29.59
C ALA A 6 -34.24 -56.67 28.38
N ASP A 7 -35.10 -56.89 27.38
CA ASP A 7 -35.26 -56.00 26.22
C ASP A 7 -35.89 -54.65 26.61
N ALA A 8 -36.81 -54.64 27.59
CA ALA A 8 -37.39 -53.40 28.12
C ALA A 8 -36.37 -52.57 28.94
N CYS A 9 -35.56 -53.20 29.80
CA CYS A 9 -34.49 -52.51 30.53
C CYS A 9 -33.42 -51.93 29.58
N THR A 10 -33.03 -52.67 28.53
CA THR A 10 -32.03 -52.18 27.57
C THR A 10 -32.55 -51.03 26.71
N PHE A 11 -33.86 -50.99 26.42
CA PHE A 11 -34.50 -49.87 25.72
C PHE A 11 -34.56 -48.60 26.60
N GLU A 12 -34.92 -48.72 27.87
CA GLU A 12 -34.90 -47.60 28.82
C GLU A 12 -33.47 -47.05 29.01
N GLU A 13 -32.46 -47.92 29.13
CA GLU A 13 -31.06 -47.51 29.23
C GLU A 13 -30.55 -46.77 27.97
N LEU A 14 -31.01 -47.18 26.78
CA LEU A 14 -30.68 -46.53 25.51
C LEU A 14 -31.35 -45.16 25.37
N ASP A 15 -32.59 -45.01 25.83
CA ASP A 15 -33.32 -43.75 25.80
C ASP A 15 -32.70 -42.73 26.77
N ASP A 16 -32.31 -43.19 27.97
CA ASP A 16 -31.56 -42.41 28.96
C ASP A 16 -30.19 -41.96 28.42
N TYR A 17 -29.49 -42.85 27.70
CA TYR A 17 -28.22 -42.52 27.06
C TYR A 17 -28.37 -41.54 25.90
N ARG A 18 -29.42 -41.70 25.07
CA ARG A 18 -29.74 -40.78 23.99
C ARG A 18 -30.07 -39.39 24.53
N GLN A 19 -30.89 -39.31 25.58
CA GLN A 19 -31.24 -38.03 26.21
C GLN A 19 -30.00 -37.33 26.76
N ARG A 20 -29.10 -38.06 27.46
CA ARG A 20 -27.83 -37.48 27.94
C ARG A 20 -26.94 -36.98 26.81
N LEU A 21 -26.90 -37.67 25.67
CA LEU A 21 -26.13 -37.23 24.50
C LEU A 21 -26.75 -35.98 23.88
N GLU A 22 -28.07 -35.90 23.76
CA GLU A 22 -28.77 -34.71 23.26
C GLU A 22 -28.52 -33.51 24.16
N ASP A 23 -28.60 -33.69 25.48
CA ASP A 23 -28.30 -32.65 26.47
C ASP A 23 -26.84 -32.19 26.36
N LEU A 24 -25.88 -33.13 26.22
CA LEU A 24 -24.46 -32.82 26.07
C LEU A 24 -24.15 -32.11 24.74
N VAL A 25 -24.79 -32.51 23.64
CA VAL A 25 -24.64 -31.83 22.34
C VAL A 25 -25.23 -30.43 22.41
N ALA A 26 -26.38 -30.25 23.05
CA ALA A 26 -26.98 -28.93 23.26
C ALA A 26 -26.07 -28.02 24.09
N GLU A 27 -25.50 -28.54 25.20
CA GLU A 27 -24.54 -27.82 26.04
C GLU A 27 -23.30 -27.41 25.23
N ARG A 28 -22.67 -28.35 24.49
CA ARG A 28 -21.49 -28.06 23.67
C ARG A 28 -21.76 -27.11 22.52
N THR A 29 -22.95 -27.17 21.94
CA THR A 29 -23.35 -26.24 20.87
C THR A 29 -23.49 -24.83 21.43
N ALA A 30 -24.09 -24.67 22.61
CA ALA A 30 -24.18 -23.39 23.30
C ALA A 30 -22.78 -22.83 23.66
N ASP A 31 -21.88 -23.66 24.18
CA ASP A 31 -20.48 -23.28 24.47
C ASP A 31 -19.76 -22.75 23.22
N LEU A 32 -19.88 -23.47 22.09
CA LEU A 32 -19.25 -23.09 20.82
C LEU A 32 -19.84 -21.80 20.26
N GLU A 33 -21.16 -21.61 20.35
CA GLU A 33 -21.82 -20.37 19.92
C GLU A 33 -21.40 -19.18 20.80
N GLN A 34 -21.24 -19.38 22.10
CA GLN A 34 -20.71 -18.36 22.99
C GLN A 34 -19.25 -18.02 22.63
N ALA A 35 -18.39 -19.02 22.49
CA ALA A 35 -16.99 -18.80 22.11
C ALA A 35 -16.85 -18.13 20.73
N SER A 36 -17.72 -18.46 19.77
CA SER A 36 -17.76 -17.82 18.46
C SER A 36 -18.13 -16.34 18.57
N ARG A 37 -19.14 -16.00 19.38
CA ARG A 37 -19.54 -14.62 19.64
C ARG A 37 -18.41 -13.81 20.30
N GLU A 38 -17.80 -14.36 21.35
CA GLU A 38 -16.66 -13.71 22.04
C GLU A 38 -15.48 -13.48 21.08
N ARG A 39 -15.18 -14.45 20.22
CA ARG A 39 -14.14 -14.32 19.19
C ARG A 39 -14.47 -13.22 18.17
N GLU A 40 -15.71 -13.15 17.71
CA GLU A 40 -16.15 -12.12 16.76
C GLU A 40 -16.05 -10.72 17.36
N GLU A 41 -16.43 -10.55 18.63
CA GLU A 41 -16.31 -9.29 19.38
C GLU A 41 -14.84 -8.85 19.50
N LEU A 42 -13.95 -9.77 19.90
CA LEU A 42 -12.51 -9.51 19.99
C LEU A 42 -11.90 -9.15 18.63
N LEU A 43 -12.31 -9.82 17.55
CA LEU A 43 -11.85 -9.50 16.20
C LEU A 43 -12.33 -8.11 15.75
N ALA A 44 -13.56 -7.73 16.10
CA ALA A 44 -14.09 -6.41 15.80
C ALA A 44 -13.34 -5.31 16.57
N GLU A 45 -13.00 -5.57 17.83
CA GLU A 45 -12.20 -4.65 18.65
C GLU A 45 -10.77 -4.50 18.13
N LEU A 46 -10.10 -5.61 17.80
CA LEU A 46 -8.75 -5.59 17.23
C LEU A 46 -8.73 -4.76 15.93
N ARG A 47 -9.70 -4.98 15.03
CA ARG A 47 -9.84 -4.20 13.78
C ARG A 47 -10.04 -2.71 14.04
N ARG A 48 -10.77 -2.35 15.10
CA ARG A 48 -10.99 -0.96 15.48
C ARG A 48 -9.68 -0.31 15.94
N HIS A 49 -8.92 -1.01 16.77
CA HIS A 49 -7.62 -0.53 17.26
C HIS A 49 -6.57 -0.43 16.15
N THR A 50 -6.49 -1.43 15.26
CA THR A 50 -5.59 -1.36 14.11
C THR A 50 -5.95 -0.19 13.20
N GLY A 51 -7.24 0.03 12.93
CA GLY A 51 -7.69 1.18 12.13
C GLY A 51 -7.34 2.53 12.76
N LEU A 52 -7.42 2.67 14.08
CA LEU A 52 -7.00 3.89 14.79
C LEU A 52 -5.49 4.12 14.71
N LEU A 53 -4.69 3.06 14.84
CA LEU A 53 -3.24 3.15 14.70
C LEU A 53 -2.82 3.47 13.26
N GLU A 54 -3.48 2.86 12.27
CA GLU A 54 -3.30 3.18 10.86
C GLU A 54 -3.65 4.64 10.56
N GLN A 55 -4.72 5.18 11.14
CA GLN A 55 -5.06 6.60 11.03
C GLN A 55 -3.98 7.52 11.58
N GLN A 56 -3.23 7.08 12.60
CA GLN A 56 -2.13 7.85 13.19
C GLN A 56 -0.79 7.61 12.48
N SER A 57 -0.65 6.50 11.74
CA SER A 57 0.59 6.19 11.02
C SER A 57 0.87 7.22 9.93
N ARG A 58 2.12 7.68 9.87
CA ARG A 58 2.65 8.55 8.81
C ARG A 58 3.39 7.77 7.73
N GLU A 59 3.50 6.45 7.90
CA GLU A 59 4.29 5.57 7.05
C GLU A 59 3.39 4.57 6.32
N ASP A 60 3.82 4.16 5.12
CA ASP A 60 3.25 3.06 4.36
C ASP A 60 3.70 1.73 4.99
N PRO A 61 2.77 0.84 5.37
CA PRO A 61 3.10 -0.35 6.16
C PRO A 61 3.95 -1.38 5.40
N LEU A 62 3.96 -1.35 4.07
CA LEU A 62 4.82 -2.23 3.27
C LEU A 62 6.22 -1.65 3.12
N THR A 63 6.31 -0.42 2.62
CA THR A 63 7.59 0.17 2.18
C THR A 63 8.33 0.96 3.25
N GLY A 64 7.65 1.37 4.32
CA GLY A 64 8.19 2.27 5.34
C GLY A 64 8.40 3.71 4.86
N LEU A 65 8.01 4.04 3.62
CA LEU A 65 8.02 5.41 3.11
C LEU A 65 6.92 6.24 3.77
N ALA A 66 6.94 7.55 3.56
CA ALA A 66 5.79 8.38 3.90
C ALA A 66 4.53 7.85 3.18
N ASN A 67 3.40 7.79 3.89
CA ASN A 67 2.13 7.47 3.25
C ASN A 67 1.48 8.70 2.61
N ARG A 68 0.39 8.48 1.88
CA ARG A 68 -0.39 9.56 1.23
C ARG A 68 -0.73 10.71 2.18
N ARG A 69 -1.22 10.40 3.37
CA ARG A 69 -1.66 11.41 4.34
C ARG A 69 -0.49 12.30 4.76
N TYR A 70 0.64 11.70 5.13
CA TYR A 70 1.81 12.47 5.53
C TYR A 70 2.41 13.25 4.36
N PHE A 71 2.38 12.68 3.15
CA PHE A 71 2.77 13.41 1.95
C PHE A 71 1.91 14.65 1.71
N ASP A 72 0.58 14.54 1.80
CA ASP A 72 -0.33 15.67 1.58
C ASP A 72 -0.11 16.77 2.64
N GLU A 73 0.10 16.40 3.91
CA GLU A 73 0.47 17.33 5.00
C GLU A 73 1.78 18.08 4.69
N GLN A 74 2.81 17.35 4.24
CA GLN A 74 4.12 17.93 3.96
C GLN A 74 4.15 18.75 2.67
N LEU A 75 3.35 18.39 1.66
CA LEU A 75 3.21 19.15 0.43
C LEU A 75 2.62 20.54 0.72
N ALA A 76 1.54 20.61 1.51
CA ALA A 76 0.95 21.88 1.91
C ALA A 76 1.97 22.77 2.65
N ALA A 77 2.69 22.20 3.62
CA ALA A 77 3.72 22.93 4.37
C ALA A 77 4.87 23.42 3.47
N ALA A 78 5.29 22.61 2.50
CA ALA A 78 6.36 23.00 1.57
C ALA A 78 5.92 24.15 0.64
N ILE A 79 4.66 24.16 0.21
CA ILE A 79 4.09 25.26 -0.58
C ILE A 79 4.09 26.56 0.23
N ASP A 80 3.66 26.52 1.50
CA ASP A 80 3.70 27.71 2.37
C ASP A 80 5.11 28.27 2.53
N ILE A 81 6.11 27.38 2.69
CA ILE A 81 7.53 27.77 2.76
C ILE A 81 8.02 28.36 1.44
N ALA A 82 7.68 27.76 0.31
CA ALA A 82 8.04 28.26 -1.02
C ALA A 82 7.44 29.65 -1.28
N ALA A 83 6.16 29.84 -0.95
CA ALA A 83 5.44 31.10 -1.08
C ALA A 83 6.02 32.21 -0.19
N ALA A 84 6.40 31.89 1.05
CA ALA A 84 6.97 32.87 1.97
C ALA A 84 8.44 33.22 1.65
N GLY A 85 9.23 32.22 1.24
CA GLY A 85 10.68 32.35 1.07
C GLY A 85 11.14 32.61 -0.37
N GLY A 86 10.25 32.55 -1.37
CA GLY A 86 10.59 32.63 -2.78
C GLY A 86 11.52 31.50 -3.25
N ARG A 87 11.46 30.33 -2.60
CA ARG A 87 12.30 29.17 -2.93
C ARG A 87 11.60 28.28 -3.94
N SER A 88 12.36 27.70 -4.87
CA SER A 88 11.83 26.67 -5.78
C SER A 88 11.34 25.46 -4.99
N LEU A 89 10.29 24.83 -5.49
CA LEU A 89 9.75 23.58 -4.99
C LEU A 89 9.33 22.77 -6.20
N ALA A 90 9.86 21.56 -6.34
CA ALA A 90 9.42 20.65 -7.39
C ALA A 90 8.70 19.44 -6.80
N LEU A 91 7.81 18.87 -7.61
CA LEU A 91 7.07 17.65 -7.30
C LEU A 91 7.24 16.68 -8.47
N ALA A 92 7.58 15.43 -8.13
CA ALA A 92 7.55 14.32 -9.06
C ALA A 92 6.49 13.30 -8.64
N LEU A 93 5.63 12.89 -9.58
CA LEU A 93 4.77 11.71 -9.45
C LEU A 93 5.35 10.59 -10.30
N ILE A 94 5.45 9.41 -9.72
CA ILE A 94 6.13 8.24 -10.29
C ILE A 94 5.16 7.05 -10.26
N ASP A 95 5.14 6.28 -11.34
CA ASP A 95 4.33 5.06 -11.44
C ASP A 95 5.16 3.94 -12.07
N LEU A 96 5.16 2.77 -11.42
CA LEU A 96 5.88 1.60 -11.92
C LEU A 96 5.22 1.06 -13.18
N ASP A 97 5.97 1.02 -14.28
CA ASP A 97 5.43 0.61 -15.57
C ASP A 97 5.12 -0.88 -15.57
N HIS A 98 3.92 -1.22 -16.03
CA HIS A 98 3.45 -2.61 -16.16
C HIS A 98 3.45 -3.40 -14.84
N PHE A 99 3.34 -2.73 -13.68
CA PHE A 99 3.34 -3.40 -12.38
C PHE A 99 2.24 -4.46 -12.23
N LYS A 100 1.04 -4.20 -12.78
CA LYS A 100 -0.01 -5.22 -12.88
C LYS A 100 0.46 -6.51 -13.58
N GLN A 101 1.26 -6.43 -14.64
CA GLN A 101 1.78 -7.61 -15.33
C GLN A 101 2.77 -8.39 -14.45
N VAL A 102 3.55 -7.70 -13.61
CA VAL A 102 4.41 -8.34 -12.61
C VAL A 102 3.56 -9.15 -11.63
N ASN A 103 2.50 -8.55 -11.08
CA ASN A 103 1.58 -9.26 -10.19
C ASN A 103 0.90 -10.45 -10.87
N ASP A 104 0.40 -10.26 -12.09
CA ASP A 104 -0.32 -11.30 -12.84
C ASP A 104 0.60 -12.48 -13.23
N SER A 105 1.90 -12.24 -13.44
CA SER A 105 2.85 -13.25 -13.90
C SER A 105 3.66 -13.93 -12.79
N ALA A 106 4.02 -13.19 -11.74
CA ALA A 106 4.90 -13.65 -10.66
C ALA A 106 4.21 -13.69 -9.29
N GLY A 107 2.97 -13.18 -9.19
CA GLY A 107 2.19 -13.14 -7.97
C GLY A 107 2.47 -11.92 -7.09
N HIS A 108 1.52 -11.63 -6.20
CA HIS A 108 1.55 -10.45 -5.33
C HIS A 108 2.78 -10.38 -4.42
N ALA A 109 3.30 -11.51 -3.92
CA ALA A 109 4.50 -11.53 -3.08
C ALA A 109 5.74 -10.99 -3.81
N VAL A 110 5.85 -11.26 -5.12
CA VAL A 110 6.92 -10.71 -5.96
C VAL A 110 6.67 -9.23 -6.23
N GLY A 111 5.41 -8.83 -6.47
CA GLY A 111 5.03 -7.41 -6.55
C GLY A 111 5.40 -6.61 -5.30
N ASP A 112 5.15 -7.16 -4.11
CA ASP A 112 5.55 -6.55 -2.85
C ASP A 112 7.07 -6.40 -2.74
N THR A 113 7.82 -7.41 -3.18
CA THR A 113 9.29 -7.36 -3.27
C THR A 113 9.76 -6.26 -4.22
N VAL A 114 9.10 -6.10 -5.37
CA VAL A 114 9.38 -5.02 -6.32
C VAL A 114 9.18 -3.65 -5.67
N LEU A 115 8.05 -3.45 -4.98
CA LEU A 115 7.75 -2.19 -4.28
C LEU A 115 8.77 -1.87 -3.18
N LEU A 116 9.15 -2.87 -2.38
CA LEU A 116 10.18 -2.74 -1.35
C LEU A 116 11.54 -2.33 -1.93
N ARG A 117 11.96 -2.98 -3.01
CA ARG A 117 13.24 -2.69 -3.66
C ARG A 117 13.24 -1.33 -4.35
N PHE A 118 12.12 -0.95 -4.97
CA PHE A 118 11.96 0.35 -5.57
C PHE A 118 11.99 1.46 -4.52
N ALA A 119 11.27 1.30 -3.41
CA ALA A 119 11.31 2.22 -2.28
C ALA A 119 12.73 2.42 -1.73
N ALA A 120 13.51 1.35 -1.57
CA ALA A 120 14.90 1.43 -1.15
C ALA A 120 15.78 2.20 -2.14
N LEU A 121 15.58 1.99 -3.45
CA LEU A 121 16.29 2.75 -4.49
C LEU A 121 15.95 4.24 -4.45
N LEU A 122 14.66 4.60 -4.27
CA LEU A 122 14.25 5.99 -4.13
C LEU A 122 14.93 6.63 -2.92
N MET A 123 14.89 5.98 -1.74
CA MET A 123 15.52 6.50 -0.53
C MET A 123 17.04 6.64 -0.64
N GLN A 124 17.71 5.72 -1.33
CA GLN A 124 19.17 5.74 -1.49
C GLN A 124 19.66 6.89 -2.39
N HIS A 125 18.84 7.32 -3.34
CA HIS A 125 19.26 8.22 -4.41
C HIS A 125 18.48 9.53 -4.48
N ALA A 126 17.39 9.67 -3.72
CA ALA A 126 16.71 10.94 -3.57
C ALA A 126 17.63 11.98 -2.89
N PRO A 127 17.50 13.27 -3.22
CA PRO A 127 18.19 14.34 -2.51
C PRO A 127 17.91 14.31 -1.00
N ILE A 128 18.85 14.78 -0.19
CA ILE A 128 18.76 14.74 1.29
C ILE A 128 17.51 15.45 1.83
N GLU A 129 17.11 16.56 1.20
CA GLU A 129 15.94 17.35 1.61
C GLU A 129 14.63 16.83 1.01
N ALA A 130 14.69 15.77 0.20
CA ALA A 130 13.51 15.22 -0.46
C ALA A 130 12.65 14.40 0.51
N LEU A 131 11.32 14.50 0.34
CA LEU A 131 10.38 13.56 0.95
C LEU A 131 9.97 12.54 -0.11
N VAL A 132 10.21 11.26 0.17
CA VAL A 132 9.74 10.14 -0.67
C VAL A 132 8.52 9.52 -0.01
N ALA A 133 7.45 9.36 -0.79
CA ALA A 133 6.19 8.81 -0.32
C ALA A 133 5.65 7.75 -1.27
N ARG A 134 4.93 6.76 -0.72
CA ARG A 134 4.03 5.90 -1.49
C ARG A 134 2.62 6.42 -1.31
N ILE A 135 2.03 6.87 -2.42
CA ILE A 135 0.74 7.56 -2.42
C ILE A 135 -0.41 6.70 -2.95
N GLY A 136 -0.09 5.56 -3.54
CA GLY A 136 -1.04 4.59 -4.09
C GLY A 136 -0.42 3.19 -4.22
N GLY A 137 -1.11 2.28 -4.91
CA GLY A 137 -0.68 0.88 -5.05
C GLY A 137 0.73 0.76 -5.66
N GLU A 138 0.92 1.32 -6.85
CA GLU A 138 2.20 1.33 -7.59
C GLU A 138 2.74 2.76 -7.81
N GLU A 139 2.14 3.72 -7.09
CA GLU A 139 2.36 5.15 -7.27
C GLU A 139 3.17 5.74 -6.11
N PHE A 140 4.21 6.49 -6.47
CA PHE A 140 5.13 7.14 -5.55
C PHE A 140 5.17 8.65 -5.84
N ALA A 141 5.46 9.44 -4.82
CA ALA A 141 5.69 10.86 -4.94
C ALA A 141 7.05 11.23 -4.35
N VAL A 142 7.72 12.19 -4.98
CA VAL A 142 8.95 12.79 -4.46
C VAL A 142 8.77 14.30 -4.41
N LEU A 143 8.74 14.85 -3.20
CA LEU A 143 8.73 16.28 -2.94
C LEU A 143 10.17 16.76 -2.88
N LEU A 144 10.51 17.79 -3.64
CA LEU A 144 11.89 18.25 -3.87
C LEU A 144 12.01 19.75 -3.54
N PRO A 145 12.11 20.11 -2.24
CA PRO A 145 12.33 21.50 -1.83
C PRO A 145 13.65 22.05 -2.38
N GLY A 146 13.64 23.30 -2.83
CA GLY A 146 14.82 24.00 -3.33
C GLY A 146 15.26 23.65 -4.75
N LEU A 147 14.56 22.74 -5.45
CA LEU A 147 14.90 22.33 -6.80
C LEU A 147 14.01 23.02 -7.85
N SER A 148 14.64 23.51 -8.91
CA SER A 148 13.93 23.90 -10.14
C SER A 148 13.40 22.69 -10.89
N CYS A 149 12.50 22.92 -11.86
CA CYS A 149 11.97 21.86 -12.73
C CYS A 149 13.09 21.04 -13.39
N ASP A 150 14.08 21.71 -14.01
CA ASP A 150 15.19 21.05 -14.70
C ASP A 150 16.05 20.19 -13.74
N SER A 151 16.33 20.71 -12.54
CA SER A 151 17.10 20.00 -11.52
C SER A 151 16.34 18.78 -11.00
N ALA A 152 15.03 18.92 -10.82
CA ALA A 152 14.15 17.84 -10.41
C ALA A 152 14.05 16.75 -11.50
N VAL A 153 13.87 17.12 -12.77
CA VAL A 153 13.89 16.17 -13.89
C VAL A 153 15.21 15.41 -13.93
N ALA A 154 16.35 16.07 -13.78
CA ALA A 154 17.64 15.41 -13.75
C ALA A 154 17.78 14.42 -12.58
N ALA A 155 17.31 14.79 -11.39
CA ALA A 155 17.30 13.89 -10.23
C ALA A 155 16.41 12.66 -10.45
N VAL A 156 15.23 12.83 -11.05
CA VAL A 156 14.31 11.72 -11.33
C VAL A 156 14.80 10.84 -12.49
N GLU A 157 15.44 11.41 -13.52
CA GLU A 157 16.09 10.63 -14.58
C GLU A 157 17.22 9.75 -14.03
N LEU A 158 17.99 10.26 -13.06
CA LEU A 158 19.01 9.48 -12.36
C LEU A 158 18.43 8.30 -11.57
N LEU A 159 17.22 8.43 -11.03
CA LEU A 159 16.49 7.31 -10.42
C LEU A 159 16.07 6.30 -11.50
N ARG A 160 15.50 6.80 -12.60
CA ARG A 160 15.00 5.99 -13.72
C ARG A 160 16.09 5.12 -14.35
N ILE A 161 17.27 5.70 -14.60
CA ILE A 161 18.42 4.97 -15.18
C ILE A 161 18.90 3.84 -14.25
N ARG A 162 18.72 3.99 -12.93
CA ARG A 162 19.13 2.97 -11.95
C ARG A 162 18.07 1.90 -11.70
N THR A 163 16.78 2.18 -11.96
CA THR A 163 15.68 1.22 -11.71
C THR A 163 15.88 -0.14 -12.40
N PRO A 164 16.31 -0.23 -13.67
CA PRO A 164 16.60 -1.51 -14.32
C PRO A 164 17.71 -2.34 -13.67
N LEU A 165 18.54 -1.72 -12.82
CA LEU A 165 19.69 -2.37 -12.16
C LEU A 165 19.32 -3.03 -10.84
N ILE A 166 18.07 -2.89 -10.38
CA ILE A 166 17.59 -3.53 -9.16
C ILE A 166 17.56 -5.05 -9.38
N PRO A 167 18.31 -5.85 -8.59
CA PRO A 167 18.21 -7.29 -8.64
C PRO A 167 16.90 -7.75 -7.96
N ILE A 168 16.07 -8.48 -8.70
CA ILE A 168 14.85 -9.10 -8.20
C ILE A 168 14.87 -10.56 -8.67
N ASP A 169 15.29 -11.46 -7.77
CA ASP A 169 15.56 -12.88 -8.10
C ASP A 169 14.32 -13.61 -8.65
N ASP A 170 13.14 -13.25 -8.17
CA ASP A 170 11.86 -13.88 -8.53
C ASP A 170 11.16 -13.23 -9.73
N LEU A 171 11.73 -12.17 -10.32
CA LEU A 171 11.23 -11.64 -11.58
C LEU A 171 11.69 -12.55 -12.73
N PRO A 172 10.84 -12.87 -13.73
CA PRO A 172 11.28 -13.61 -14.90
C PRO A 172 12.54 -12.97 -15.48
N LEU A 173 13.62 -13.77 -15.61
CA LEU A 173 14.89 -13.37 -16.23
C LEU A 173 14.60 -12.76 -17.62
N ARG A 174 14.43 -11.43 -17.70
CA ARG A 174 14.47 -10.54 -18.89
C ARG A 174 13.57 -9.29 -18.82
N THR A 175 12.74 -9.08 -17.80
CA THR A 175 11.92 -7.85 -17.74
C THR A 175 12.54 -6.86 -16.76
N PRO A 176 13.31 -5.86 -17.22
CA PRO A 176 13.82 -4.83 -16.32
C PRO A 176 12.67 -4.03 -15.72
N LEU A 177 12.75 -3.74 -14.42
CA LEU A 177 11.83 -2.81 -13.77
C LEU A 177 12.04 -1.41 -14.35
N ARG A 178 10.94 -0.73 -14.68
CA ARG A 178 10.92 0.62 -15.25
C ARG A 178 9.81 1.44 -14.60
N PHE A 179 9.91 2.76 -14.70
CA PHE A 179 8.86 3.65 -14.26
C PHE A 179 8.72 4.83 -15.23
N SER A 180 7.52 5.40 -15.22
CA SER A 180 7.23 6.68 -15.84
C SER A 180 7.07 7.73 -14.75
N ALA A 181 7.49 8.97 -15.03
CA ALA A 181 7.35 10.06 -14.07
C ALA A 181 6.90 11.37 -14.71
N GLY A 182 6.09 12.12 -13.97
CA GLY A 182 5.71 13.48 -14.26
C GLY A 182 6.32 14.44 -13.26
N VAL A 183 6.98 15.49 -13.73
CA VAL A 183 7.66 16.48 -12.88
C VAL A 183 7.10 17.87 -13.16
N CYS A 184 6.86 18.65 -12.11
CA CYS A 184 6.53 20.06 -12.24
C CYS A 184 7.22 20.88 -11.14
N GLU A 185 7.40 22.17 -11.41
CA GLU A 185 7.84 23.16 -10.42
C GLU A 185 6.65 24.01 -9.99
N TRP A 186 6.57 24.25 -8.68
CA TRP A 186 5.62 25.14 -8.05
C TRP A 186 5.79 26.56 -8.56
N THR A 187 4.68 27.20 -8.88
CA THR A 187 4.62 28.58 -9.33
C THR A 187 3.73 29.40 -8.39
N VAL A 188 3.95 30.71 -8.36
CA VAL A 188 3.16 31.61 -7.51
C VAL A 188 1.69 31.50 -7.86
N GLY A 189 0.87 31.10 -6.87
CA GLY A 189 -0.56 30.88 -7.02
C GLY A 189 -0.98 29.42 -7.09
N ASP A 190 -0.04 28.47 -7.19
CA ASP A 190 -0.36 27.04 -7.06
C ASP A 190 -0.71 26.68 -5.61
N ASP A 191 -1.78 25.90 -5.48
CA ASP A 191 -2.11 25.09 -4.31
C ASP A 191 -1.67 23.62 -4.50
N ALA A 192 -1.85 22.79 -3.47
CA ALA A 192 -1.45 21.38 -3.52
C ALA A 192 -2.14 20.62 -4.67
N ASP A 193 -3.43 20.88 -4.87
CA ASP A 193 -4.24 20.21 -5.88
C ASP A 193 -3.82 20.57 -7.31
N SER A 194 -3.54 21.85 -7.58
CA SER A 194 -3.01 22.29 -8.88
C SER A 194 -1.64 21.70 -9.13
N LEU A 195 -0.73 21.72 -8.15
CA LEU A 195 0.60 21.13 -8.32
C LEU A 195 0.53 19.63 -8.62
N LEU A 196 -0.31 18.88 -7.90
CA LEU A 196 -0.55 17.46 -8.15
C LEU A 196 -1.10 17.20 -9.55
N ARG A 197 -2.10 17.98 -10.01
CA ARG A 197 -2.63 17.87 -11.37
C ARG A 197 -1.57 18.15 -12.43
N ARG A 198 -0.69 19.12 -12.20
CA ARG A 198 0.40 19.46 -13.14
C ARG A 198 1.42 18.32 -13.26
N ALA A 199 1.83 17.75 -12.14
CA ALA A 199 2.69 16.56 -12.13
C ALA A 199 2.01 15.35 -12.80
N ASP A 200 0.71 15.12 -12.53
CA ASP A 200 -0.06 14.03 -13.14
C ASP A 200 -0.15 14.16 -14.66
N ARG A 201 -0.33 15.38 -15.20
CA ARG A 201 -0.27 15.63 -16.65
C ARG A 201 1.09 15.23 -17.25
N GLY A 202 2.18 15.51 -16.56
CA GLY A 202 3.51 15.04 -16.96
C GLY A 202 3.61 13.52 -16.97
N LEU A 203 3.08 12.86 -15.93
CA LEU A 203 3.09 11.40 -15.81
C LEU A 203 2.25 10.75 -16.91
N TYR A 204 1.08 11.31 -17.19
CA TYR A 204 0.23 10.91 -18.30
C TYR A 204 0.96 11.04 -19.64
N ALA A 205 1.66 12.16 -19.87
CA ALA A 205 2.45 12.37 -21.08
C ALA A 205 3.58 11.32 -21.22
N ALA A 206 4.30 11.02 -20.13
CA ALA A 206 5.32 9.98 -20.12
C ALA A 206 4.75 8.60 -20.47
N LYS A 207 3.59 8.24 -19.90
CA LYS A 207 2.89 6.99 -20.23
C LYS A 207 2.42 6.98 -21.69
N ALA A 208 1.87 8.08 -22.19
CA ALA A 208 1.37 8.19 -23.57
C ALA A 208 2.50 8.14 -24.61
N ALA A 209 3.68 8.67 -24.30
CA ALA A 209 4.83 8.68 -25.18
C ALA A 209 5.68 7.39 -25.12
N GLY A 210 5.15 6.31 -24.52
CA GLY A 210 5.79 4.98 -24.58
C GLY A 210 6.43 4.49 -23.28
N ARG A 211 6.19 5.17 -22.14
CA ARG A 211 6.69 4.81 -20.80
C ARG A 211 8.21 4.92 -20.65
N ASP A 212 8.75 4.51 -19.51
CA ASP A 212 10.20 4.53 -19.21
C ASP A 212 10.85 5.90 -19.46
N GLN A 213 10.17 6.97 -19.06
CA GLN A 213 10.66 8.33 -19.25
C GLN A 213 10.15 9.29 -18.19
N VAL A 214 10.89 10.38 -18.00
CA VAL A 214 10.48 11.51 -17.19
C VAL A 214 10.00 12.63 -18.10
N CYS A 215 8.78 13.11 -17.89
CA CYS A 215 8.27 14.29 -18.58
C CYS A 215 8.07 15.42 -17.58
N ALA A 216 8.67 16.57 -17.88
CA ALA A 216 8.19 17.82 -17.30
C ALA A 216 6.75 18.06 -17.78
N GLU A 217 5.97 18.76 -16.98
CA GLU A 217 4.67 19.25 -17.41
C GLU A 217 4.79 19.95 -18.79
N PRO A 218 3.97 19.55 -19.79
CA PRO A 218 3.96 20.20 -21.08
C PRO A 218 3.44 21.65 -20.96
N ALA A 219 4.14 22.58 -21.61
CA ALA A 219 3.76 23.99 -21.70
C ALA A 219 2.40 24.20 -22.38
#